data_AF-A0A7V9L878-F1
#
_entry.id   AF-A0A7V9L878-F1
#
_cell.length_a   1.000
_cell.length_b   1.000
_cell.length_c   1.000
_cell.angle_alpha   90.00
_cell.angle_beta   90.00
_cell.angle_gamma   90.00
#
_symmetry.space_group_name_H-M   'P 1'
#
loop_
_entity.id
_entity.type
_entity.pdbx_description
1 polymer ?
#
loop_
_entity_poly.entity_id
_entity_poly.type
_entity_poly.pdbx_seq_one_letter_code
_entity_poly.pdbx_strand_id
1 'polypeptide(L)'
;MREVCFLIGRGGAILYADASTSPAALPDSRTRWEAIWEHREELEAIVHSHPMGPSAFSAEDESTMAAIDAALGKAMHYCVVAPRVTISRTGLEAAITNLDPEPWWAHLLRLASGMKGNSK
;
A
#
# COMPACT_ATOMS: atom_id res chain seq x y z
N MET A 1 10.56 -13.73 0.30
CA MET A 1 9.38 -12.88 0.08
C MET A 1 9.16 -12.07 1.33
N ARG A 2 8.64 -10.86 1.19
CA ARG A 2 8.38 -9.94 2.29
C ARG A 2 7.29 -8.97 1.90
N GLU A 3 6.61 -8.47 2.90
CA GLU A 3 5.68 -7.37 2.72
C GLU A 3 6.44 -6.06 2.55
N VAL A 4 6.00 -5.24 1.60
CA VAL A 4 6.59 -3.94 1.24
C VAL A 4 5.48 -2.91 1.21
N CYS A 5 5.74 -1.73 1.75
CA CYS A 5 4.86 -0.58 1.73
C CYS A 5 5.57 0.58 1.00
N PHE A 6 4.85 1.26 0.11
CA PHE A 6 5.26 2.53 -0.48
C PHE A 6 4.28 3.64 -0.08
N LEU A 7 4.84 4.83 0.16
CA LEU A 7 4.09 6.08 0.15
C LEU A 7 4.21 6.69 -1.25
N ILE A 8 3.07 6.91 -1.90
CA ILE A 8 3.01 7.42 -3.27
C ILE A 8 2.53 8.86 -3.25
N GLY A 9 3.32 9.74 -3.84
CA GLY A 9 3.02 11.14 -4.06
C GLY A 9 2.61 11.44 -5.49
N ARG A 10 2.52 12.75 -5.79
CA ARG A 10 2.08 13.27 -7.07
C ARG A 10 2.77 12.63 -8.27
N GLY A 11 1.96 12.19 -9.25
CA GLY A 11 2.45 11.59 -10.48
C GLY A 11 3.06 10.19 -10.30
N GLY A 12 2.81 9.54 -9.16
CA GLY A 12 3.32 8.22 -8.85
C GLY A 12 4.70 8.21 -8.19
N ALA A 13 5.21 9.35 -7.73
CA ALA A 13 6.51 9.42 -7.05
C ALA A 13 6.52 8.55 -5.79
N ILE A 14 7.56 7.73 -5.60
CA ILE A 14 7.74 6.96 -4.37
C ILE A 14 8.42 7.89 -3.35
N LEU A 15 7.67 8.36 -2.37
CA LEU A 15 8.14 9.29 -1.33
C LEU A 15 8.90 8.55 -0.23
N TYR A 16 8.46 7.34 0.09
CA TYR A 16 9.06 6.50 1.12
C TYR A 16 8.79 5.03 0.80
N ALA A 17 9.69 4.16 1.25
CA ALA A 17 9.56 2.72 1.14
C ALA A 17 9.95 2.04 2.46
N ASP A 18 9.16 1.06 2.86
CA ASP A 18 9.39 0.23 4.03
C ASP A 18 9.14 -1.22 3.68
N ALA A 19 9.81 -2.13 4.37
CA ALA A 19 9.65 -3.55 4.14
C ALA A 19 9.83 -4.32 5.45
N SER A 20 8.98 -5.32 5.65
CA SER A 20 9.11 -6.20 6.79
C SER A 20 10.06 -7.36 6.51
N THR A 21 10.30 -8.17 7.54
CA THR A 21 10.99 -9.47 7.42
C THR A 21 10.01 -10.62 7.18
N SER A 22 8.71 -10.35 7.05
CA SER A 22 7.62 -11.34 6.95
C SER A 22 6.85 -11.15 5.64
N PRO A 23 6.40 -12.23 4.97
CA PRO A 23 5.54 -12.11 3.79
C PRO A 23 4.06 -11.86 4.13
N ALA A 24 3.69 -11.78 5.41
CA ALA A 24 2.28 -11.76 5.86
C ALA A 24 1.96 -10.70 6.90
N ALA A 25 2.96 -9.90 7.30
CA ALA A 25 2.75 -8.81 8.23
C ALA A 25 3.75 -7.70 7.97
N LEU A 26 3.27 -6.47 8.05
CA LEU A 26 4.07 -5.25 8.01
C LEU A 26 3.94 -4.57 9.37
N PRO A 27 4.90 -4.78 10.29
CA PRO A 27 4.79 -4.30 11.66
C PRO A 27 4.58 -2.79 11.71
N ASP A 28 3.88 -2.34 12.76
CA ASP A 28 3.80 -0.93 13.06
C ASP A 28 5.21 -0.32 13.16
N SER A 29 5.40 0.84 12.53
CA SER A 29 6.72 1.44 12.38
C SER A 29 6.64 2.94 12.62
N ARG A 30 7.38 3.39 13.63
CA ARG A 30 7.52 4.81 13.93
C ARG A 30 8.05 5.60 12.72
N THR A 31 9.02 5.06 11.99
CA THR A 31 9.60 5.75 10.83
C THR A 31 8.58 5.89 9.70
N ARG A 32 7.68 4.90 9.54
CA ARG A 32 6.58 4.98 8.58
C ARG A 32 5.56 6.05 8.96
N TRP A 33 5.22 6.15 10.26
CA TRP A 33 4.37 7.25 10.76
C TRP A 33 4.99 8.62 10.55
N GLU A 34 6.29 8.77 10.85
CA GLU A 34 7.03 10.00 10.63
C GLU A 34 7.04 10.38 9.14
N ALA A 35 7.28 9.42 8.23
CA ALA A 35 7.23 9.65 6.79
C ALA A 35 5.83 10.03 6.28
N ILE A 36 4.77 9.36 6.76
CA ILE A 36 3.37 9.72 6.44
C ILE A 36 3.10 11.17 6.85
N TRP A 37 3.54 11.55 8.05
CA TRP A 37 3.33 12.91 8.55
C TRP A 37 4.15 13.94 7.77
N GLU A 38 5.43 13.67 7.49
CA GLU A 38 6.32 14.54 6.74
C GLU A 38 5.77 14.85 5.35
N HIS A 39 5.27 13.83 4.65
CA HIS A 39 4.78 13.93 3.27
C HIS A 39 3.27 14.18 3.14
N ARG A 40 2.55 14.43 4.25
CA ARG A 40 1.07 14.51 4.29
C ARG A 40 0.41 15.43 3.26
N GLU A 41 1.10 16.47 2.82
CA GLU A 41 0.61 17.46 1.86
C GLU A 41 0.70 16.98 0.40
N GLU A 42 1.64 16.10 0.09
CA GLU A 42 1.86 15.54 -1.26
C GLU A 42 1.51 14.06 -1.39
N LEU A 43 1.21 13.39 -0.27
CA LEU A 43 0.79 11.99 -0.21
C LEU A 43 -0.57 11.81 -0.92
N GLU A 44 -0.57 10.98 -1.96
CA GLU A 44 -1.76 10.63 -2.75
C GLU A 44 -2.25 9.22 -2.42
N ALA A 45 -1.35 8.25 -2.17
CA ALA A 45 -1.73 6.89 -1.79
C ALA A 45 -0.74 6.20 -0.85
N ILE A 46 -1.26 5.27 -0.05
CA ILE A 46 -0.47 4.34 0.77
C ILE A 46 -0.72 2.93 0.23
N VAL A 47 0.35 2.25 -0.17
CA VAL A 47 0.21 0.99 -0.91
C VAL A 47 1.09 -0.08 -0.29
N HIS A 48 0.57 -1.29 -0.14
CA HIS A 48 1.35 -2.42 0.38
C HIS A 48 1.12 -3.70 -0.42
N SER A 49 2.08 -4.62 -0.34
CA SER A 49 1.96 -5.93 -1.00
C SER A 49 1.24 -6.94 -0.13
N HIS A 50 0.47 -7.85 -0.73
CA HIS A 50 0.19 -9.17 -0.15
C HIS A 50 0.88 -10.26 -0.99
N PRO A 51 2.15 -10.62 -0.71
CA PRO A 51 2.94 -11.52 -1.55
C PRO A 51 2.34 -12.94 -1.67
N MET A 52 1.65 -13.39 -0.63
CA MET A 52 0.96 -14.68 -0.58
C MET A 52 -0.54 -14.58 -0.87
N GLY A 53 -1.04 -13.37 -1.19
CA GLY A 53 -2.46 -13.04 -1.14
C GLY A 53 -3.00 -12.98 0.30
N PRO A 54 -4.31 -12.76 0.48
CA PRO A 54 -5.31 -12.53 -0.58
C PRO A 54 -5.22 -11.13 -1.21
N SER A 55 -5.88 -10.96 -2.37
CA SER A 55 -6.14 -9.64 -2.96
C SER A 55 -7.32 -8.96 -2.26
N ALA A 56 -7.14 -8.66 -0.97
CA ALA A 56 -8.15 -8.07 -0.09
C ALA A 56 -7.45 -7.29 1.02
N PHE A 57 -8.14 -6.31 1.60
CA PHE A 57 -7.72 -5.70 2.87
C PHE A 57 -8.07 -6.66 4.02
N SER A 58 -7.11 -6.89 4.90
CA SER A 58 -7.30 -7.60 6.16
C SER A 58 -7.90 -6.67 7.23
N ALA A 59 -8.42 -7.23 8.33
CA ALA A 59 -8.91 -6.41 9.44
C ALA A 59 -7.80 -5.53 10.06
N GLU A 60 -6.54 -5.99 10.02
CA GLU A 60 -5.39 -5.22 10.48
C GLU A 60 -5.12 -4.03 9.56
N ASP A 61 -5.19 -4.22 8.24
CA ASP A 61 -5.10 -3.14 7.26
C ASP A 61 -6.18 -2.10 7.53
N GLU A 62 -7.44 -2.52 7.68
CA GLU A 62 -8.57 -1.62 7.89
C GLU A 62 -8.44 -0.81 9.18
N SER A 63 -7.95 -1.42 10.26
CA SER A 63 -7.68 -0.71 11.52
C SER A 63 -6.59 0.35 11.35
N THR A 64 -5.56 0.05 10.56
CA THR A 64 -4.45 0.97 10.27
C THR A 64 -4.91 2.11 9.36
N MET A 65 -5.69 1.81 8.32
CA MET A 65 -6.30 2.79 7.43
C MET A 65 -7.20 3.77 8.22
N ALA A 66 -8.00 3.26 9.16
CA ALA A 66 -8.83 4.08 10.04
C ALA A 66 -7.99 5.09 10.83
N ALA A 67 -6.89 4.62 11.43
CA ALA A 67 -6.00 5.44 12.23
C ALA A 67 -5.30 6.51 11.38
N ILE A 68 -4.87 6.17 10.16
CA ILE A 68 -4.23 7.10 9.24
C ILE A 68 -5.23 8.16 8.76
N ASP A 69 -6.42 7.77 8.33
CA ASP A 69 -7.46 8.70 7.89
C ASP A 69 -7.83 9.70 9.00
N ALA A 70 -7.96 9.21 10.24
CA ALA A 70 -8.21 10.03 11.42
C ALA A 70 -7.05 10.99 11.72
N ALA A 71 -5.80 10.52 11.63
CA ALA A 71 -4.61 11.33 11.90
C ALA A 71 -4.40 12.43 10.83
N LEU A 72 -4.68 12.13 9.56
CA LEU A 72 -4.55 13.07 8.45
C LEU A 72 -5.79 13.96 8.26
N GLY A 73 -6.91 13.62 8.92
CA GLY A 73 -8.17 14.34 8.80
C GLY A 73 -8.81 14.25 7.40
N LYS A 74 -8.45 13.24 6.60
CA LYS A 74 -8.95 13.03 5.24
C LYS A 74 -8.94 11.53 4.88
N ALA A 75 -9.88 11.11 4.03
CA ALA A 75 -9.88 9.77 3.48
C ALA A 75 -8.73 9.60 2.47
N MET A 76 -7.80 8.69 2.75
CA MET A 76 -6.69 8.39 1.86
C MET A 76 -7.06 7.34 0.81
N HIS A 77 -6.29 7.31 -0.28
CA HIS A 77 -6.32 6.22 -1.24
C HIS A 77 -5.37 5.11 -0.79
N TYR A 78 -5.87 3.88 -0.73
CA TYR A 78 -5.12 2.71 -0.29
C TYR A 78 -5.11 1.65 -1.37
N CYS A 79 -3.98 0.95 -1.53
CA CYS A 79 -3.89 -0.15 -2.48
C CYS A 79 -3.22 -1.39 -1.88
N VAL A 80 -3.75 -2.56 -2.22
CA VAL A 80 -3.07 -3.85 -1.98
C VAL A 80 -2.60 -4.39 -3.32
N VAL A 81 -1.30 -4.61 -3.45
CA VAL A 81 -0.67 -5.26 -4.59
C VAL A 81 -0.49 -6.75 -4.29
N ALA A 82 -1.31 -7.60 -4.91
CA ALA A 82 -1.16 -9.04 -4.85
C ALA A 82 -0.46 -9.56 -6.13
N PRO A 83 -0.08 -10.86 -6.22
CA PRO A 83 0.70 -11.38 -7.34
C PRO A 83 0.07 -11.20 -8.73
N ARG A 84 -1.27 -11.07 -8.81
CA ARG A 84 -2.02 -11.03 -10.08
C ARG A 84 -2.87 -9.79 -10.28
N VAL A 85 -3.20 -9.07 -9.21
CA VAL A 85 -4.12 -7.93 -9.27
C VAL A 85 -3.72 -6.94 -8.19
N THR A 86 -3.92 -5.67 -8.49
CA THR A 86 -3.89 -4.59 -7.52
C THR A 86 -5.32 -4.16 -7.26
N ILE A 87 -5.70 -4.10 -5.99
CA ILE A 87 -6.98 -3.55 -5.58
C ILE A 87 -6.77 -2.20 -4.91
N SER A 88 -7.79 -1.36 -4.94
CA SER A 88 -7.77 -0.07 -4.25
C SER A 88 -9.10 0.26 -3.57
N ARG A 89 -9.03 1.19 -2.62
CA ARG A 89 -10.19 1.82 -1.98
C ARG A 89 -9.80 3.21 -1.48
N THR A 90 -10.72 4.16 -1.49
CA THR A 90 -10.53 5.49 -0.88
C THR A 90 -11.37 5.62 0.39
N GLY A 91 -10.72 5.70 1.55
CA GLY A 91 -11.39 5.59 2.86
C GLY A 91 -11.96 4.18 3.13
N LEU A 92 -12.60 3.99 4.29
CA LEU A 92 -13.10 2.66 4.69
C LEU A 92 -14.45 2.27 4.06
N GLU A 93 -15.33 3.25 3.85
CA GLU A 93 -16.70 3.02 3.39
C GLU A 93 -16.83 2.83 1.87
N ALA A 94 -15.77 3.14 1.11
CA ALA A 94 -15.83 3.01 -0.35
C ALA A 94 -15.76 1.54 -0.80
N ALA A 95 -16.28 1.27 -1.99
CA ALA A 95 -16.15 -0.04 -2.60
C ALA A 95 -14.69 -0.34 -2.99
N ILE A 96 -14.29 -1.60 -2.85
CA ILE A 96 -13.00 -2.09 -3.35
C ILE A 96 -13.10 -2.23 -4.87
N THR A 97 -12.11 -1.71 -5.59
CA THR A 97 -12.00 -1.79 -7.05
C THR A 97 -10.69 -2.43 -7.49
N ASN A 98 -10.68 -3.08 -8.65
CA ASN A 98 -9.43 -3.48 -9.30
C ASN A 98 -8.82 -2.28 -10.02
N LEU A 99 -7.51 -2.06 -9.86
CA LEU A 99 -6.75 -1.08 -10.62
C LEU A 99 -6.34 -1.69 -11.97
N ASP A 100 -6.96 -1.24 -13.06
CA ASP A 100 -6.62 -1.62 -14.43
C ASP A 100 -6.80 -0.41 -15.36
N PRO A 101 -5.74 0.09 -16.05
CA PRO A 101 -4.36 -0.41 -16.00
C PRO A 101 -3.70 -0.16 -14.65
N GLU A 102 -2.80 -1.06 -14.25
CA GLU A 102 -2.02 -0.89 -13.03
C GLU A 102 -0.97 0.23 -13.17
N PRO A 103 -0.79 1.07 -12.14
CA PRO A 103 0.32 2.02 -12.10
C PRO A 103 1.68 1.34 -12.15
N TRP A 104 2.69 2.01 -12.72
CA TRP A 104 4.04 1.46 -12.89
C TRP A 104 4.71 1.01 -11.58
N TRP A 105 4.42 1.70 -10.46
CA TRP A 105 4.97 1.36 -9.15
C TRP A 105 4.46 0.00 -8.64
N ALA A 106 3.31 -0.51 -9.11
CA ALA A 106 2.79 -1.81 -8.70
C ALA A 106 3.73 -2.95 -9.13
N HIS A 107 4.34 -2.83 -10.32
CA HIS A 107 5.34 -3.78 -10.78
C HIS A 107 6.60 -3.76 -9.88
N LEU A 108 7.10 -2.56 -9.54
CA LEU A 108 8.25 -2.44 -8.65
C LEU A 108 7.97 -3.00 -7.26
N LEU A 109 6.77 -2.76 -6.72
CA LEU A 109 6.37 -3.27 -5.42
C LEU A 109 6.38 -4.80 -5.41
N ARG A 110 5.86 -5.45 -6.48
CA ARG A 110 5.96 -6.91 -6.66
C ARG A 110 7.41 -7.40 -6.65
N LEU A 111 8.29 -6.74 -7.41
CA LEU A 111 9.72 -7.09 -7.44
C LEU A 111 10.37 -6.95 -6.06
N ALA A 112 10.14 -5.83 -5.37
CA ALA A 112 10.70 -5.55 -4.03
C ALA A 112 10.22 -6.56 -2.98
N SER A 113 8.97 -7.01 -3.09
CA SER A 113 8.34 -8.03 -2.27
C SER A 113 8.85 -9.45 -2.56
N GLY A 114 9.56 -9.63 -3.69
CA GLY A 114 10.03 -10.94 -4.15
C GLY A 114 8.93 -11.80 -4.76
N MET A 115 7.82 -11.19 -5.19
CA MET A 115 6.79 -11.88 -5.94
C MET A 115 7.32 -12.18 -7.34
N LYS A 116 7.08 -13.42 -7.79
CA LYS A 116 7.27 -13.75 -9.21
C LYS A 116 6.08 -13.18 -9.96
N GLY A 117 6.22 -11.96 -10.48
CA GLY A 117 5.28 -11.45 -11.47
C GLY A 117 5.25 -12.41 -12.66
N ASN A 118 4.07 -12.75 -13.15
CA ASN A 118 4.00 -13.30 -14.50
C ASN A 118 4.51 -12.19 -15.44
N SER A 119 5.68 -12.38 -16.02
CA SER A 119 6.06 -11.71 -17.25
C SER A 119 4.99 -12.05 -18.28
N LYS A 120 4.09 -11.11 -18.56
CA LYS A 120 3.29 -11.10 -19.77
C LYS A 120 3.60 -9.83 -20.52
#